data_AF-A0A522XEN5-F1
#
_entry.id   AF-A0A522XEN5-F1
#
_cell.length_a   1.000
_cell.length_b   1.000
_cell.length_c   1.000
_cell.angle_alpha   90.00
_cell.angle_beta   90.00
_cell.angle_gamma   90.00
#
_symmetry.space_group_name_H-M   'P 1'
#
loop_
_entity.id
_entity.type
_entity.pdbx_description
1 polymer ?
#
loop_
_entity_poly.entity_id
_entity_poly.type
_entity_poly.pdbx_seq_one_letter_code
_entity_poly.pdbx_strand_id
1 'polypeptide(L)'
;MDVQFREYNPFDVWFWLEFDNNPSPAEQQYVEQVFESWFYLGKLGGFNAENLQVQDEGLDISYMDYSDRNANSAILALMHNMGEFEYQGNWARCWFDLGTSDAIALDVLINALRQLSLDFVSIPRLIIGGENEDWPIPGSHTAQFADYN
;
A
#
# COMPACT_ATOMS: atom_id res chain seq x y z
N MET A 1 -10.65 -8.06 -10.53
CA MET A 1 -9.65 -8.11 -9.44
C MET A 1 -10.16 -8.92 -8.25
N ASP A 2 -9.61 -10.11 -8.08
CA ASP A 2 -9.64 -10.93 -6.87
C ASP A 2 -8.55 -10.45 -5.89
N VAL A 3 -8.86 -10.37 -4.60
CA VAL A 3 -7.94 -9.83 -3.57
C VAL A 3 -7.73 -10.87 -2.49
N GLN A 4 -6.47 -11.22 -2.24
CA GLN A 4 -6.08 -12.28 -1.31
C GLN A 4 -5.05 -11.76 -0.31
N PHE A 5 -5.18 -12.18 0.94
CA PHE A 5 -4.18 -11.95 1.98
C PHE A 5 -3.53 -13.27 2.34
N ARG A 6 -2.20 -13.30 2.45
CA ARG A 6 -1.42 -14.47 2.84
C ARG A 6 -0.27 -14.02 3.74
N GLU A 7 -0.13 -14.64 4.91
CA GLU A 7 1.04 -14.41 5.80
C GLU A 7 1.37 -12.92 5.99
N TYR A 8 0.34 -12.09 6.16
CA TYR A 8 0.49 -10.64 6.21
C TYR A 8 1.28 -10.20 7.45
N ASN A 9 2.35 -9.43 7.22
CA ASN A 9 3.13 -8.77 8.25
C ASN A 9 3.33 -7.29 7.84
N PRO A 10 2.75 -6.30 8.54
CA PRO A 10 2.84 -4.89 8.12
C PRO A 10 4.27 -4.36 8.05
N PHE A 11 5.21 -4.94 8.79
CA PHE A 11 6.62 -4.52 8.79
C PHE A 11 7.47 -5.16 7.69
N ASP A 12 6.90 -6.16 7.00
CA ASP A 12 7.57 -6.94 5.97
C ASP A 12 6.52 -7.57 5.05
N VAL A 13 5.91 -6.74 4.19
CA VAL A 13 4.82 -7.16 3.31
C VAL A 13 5.19 -6.99 1.85
N TRP A 14 4.98 -8.06 1.08
CA TRP A 14 5.05 -8.03 -0.37
C TRP A 14 3.65 -7.89 -0.98
N PHE A 15 3.50 -6.95 -1.90
CA PHE A 15 2.31 -6.85 -2.75
C PHE A 15 2.63 -7.50 -4.08
N TRP A 16 1.75 -8.38 -4.54
CA TRP A 16 1.88 -9.10 -5.80
C TRP A 16 0.70 -8.78 -6.70
N LEU A 17 0.99 -8.37 -7.93
CA LEU A 17 -0.02 -8.07 -8.94
C LEU A 17 0.16 -9.04 -10.11
N GLU A 18 -0.91 -9.73 -10.45
CA GLU A 18 -0.99 -10.50 -11.69
C GLU A 18 -1.74 -9.69 -12.73
N PHE A 19 -1.22 -9.66 -13.95
CA PHE A 19 -1.80 -9.00 -15.11
C PHE A 19 -2.32 -10.05 -16.11
N ASP A 20 -3.33 -9.70 -16.92
CA ASP A 20 -3.80 -10.58 -18.00
C ASP A 20 -2.72 -10.81 -19.08
N ASN A 21 -1.85 -9.82 -19.29
CA ASN A 21 -0.73 -9.84 -20.22
C ASN A 21 0.48 -9.13 -19.58
N ASN A 22 1.68 -9.31 -20.13
CA ASN A 22 2.84 -8.54 -19.69
C ASN A 22 2.55 -7.03 -19.87
N PRO A 23 2.59 -6.22 -18.80
CA PRO A 23 2.29 -4.80 -18.89
C PRO A 23 3.36 -4.06 -19.68
N SER A 24 2.94 -3.14 -20.55
CA SER A 24 3.80 -2.21 -21.26
C SER A 24 4.46 -1.22 -20.29
N PRO A 25 5.57 -0.55 -20.67
CA PRO A 25 6.23 0.43 -19.80
C PRO A 25 5.30 1.56 -19.31
N ALA A 26 4.32 1.96 -20.12
CA ALA A 26 3.34 2.97 -19.72
C ALA A 26 2.36 2.44 -18.65
N GLU A 27 1.92 1.18 -18.78
CA GLU A 27 1.07 0.53 -17.79
C GLU A 27 1.81 0.29 -16.47
N GLN A 28 3.08 -0.13 -16.54
CA GLN A 28 3.97 -0.26 -15.37
C GLN A 28 4.07 1.07 -14.62
N GLN A 29 4.29 2.17 -15.35
CA GLN A 29 4.35 3.51 -14.78
C GLN A 29 3.05 3.89 -14.04
N TYR A 30 1.87 3.55 -14.56
CA TYR A 30 0.61 3.83 -13.84
C TYR A 30 0.52 3.05 -12.52
N VAL A 31 0.93 1.78 -12.51
CA VAL A 31 0.94 0.96 -11.30
C VAL A 31 1.91 1.54 -10.27
N GLU A 32 3.15 1.81 -10.68
CA GLU A 32 4.18 2.40 -9.82
C GLU A 32 3.72 3.72 -9.21
N GLN A 33 3.16 4.63 -10.02
CA GLN A 33 2.69 5.93 -9.54
C GLN A 33 1.56 5.83 -8.51
N VAL A 34 0.66 4.84 -8.63
CA VAL A 34 -0.39 4.60 -7.63
C VAL A 34 0.24 4.21 -6.30
N PHE A 35 1.19 3.27 -6.31
CA PHE A 35 1.87 2.82 -5.10
C PHE A 35 2.78 3.90 -4.49
N GLU A 36 3.53 4.64 -5.31
CA GLU A 36 4.38 5.74 -4.85
C GLU A 36 3.55 6.85 -4.19
N SER A 37 2.42 7.23 -4.80
CA SER A 37 1.52 8.25 -4.26
C SER A 37 0.88 7.78 -2.96
N TRP A 38 0.40 6.54 -2.92
CA TRP A 38 -0.14 5.91 -1.72
C TRP A 38 0.89 5.85 -0.60
N PHE A 39 2.09 5.36 -0.86
CA PHE A 39 3.18 5.29 0.11
C PHE A 39 3.57 6.67 0.62
N TYR A 40 3.65 7.68 -0.25
CA TYR A 40 4.01 9.03 0.16
C TYR A 40 2.99 9.64 1.13
N LEU A 41 1.69 9.42 0.88
CA LEU A 41 0.63 9.81 1.82
C LEU A 41 0.77 9.06 3.15
N GLY A 42 1.03 7.75 3.11
CA GLY A 42 1.23 6.93 4.32
C GLY A 42 2.47 7.33 5.12
N LYS A 43 3.56 7.70 4.45
CA LYS A 43 4.81 8.18 5.08
C LYS A 43 4.62 9.50 5.83
N LEU A 44 3.62 10.29 5.43
CA LEU A 44 3.25 11.56 6.07
C LEU A 44 2.12 11.41 7.10
N GLY A 45 1.64 10.18 7.36
CA GLY A 45 0.57 9.94 8.31
C GLY A 45 -0.85 10.14 7.78
N GLY A 46 -1.03 10.16 6.46
CA GLY A 46 -2.33 10.38 5.82
C GLY A 46 -3.35 9.27 6.07
N PHE A 47 -2.92 8.08 6.48
CA PHE A 47 -3.79 6.94 6.80
C PHE A 47 -3.80 6.70 8.31
N ASN A 48 -4.29 7.69 9.04
CA ASN A 48 -4.42 7.69 10.50
C ASN A 48 -5.90 7.60 10.89
N ALA A 49 -6.32 6.42 11.33
CA ALA A 49 -7.68 6.12 11.77
C ALA A 49 -8.07 6.89 13.03
N GLU A 50 -7.12 7.27 13.89
CA GLU A 50 -7.40 8.07 15.09
C GLU A 50 -7.72 9.55 14.77
N ASN A 51 -7.50 10.00 13.53
CA ASN A 51 -7.75 11.40 13.12
C ASN A 51 -8.67 11.51 11.89
N LEU A 52 -9.61 10.58 11.71
CA LEU A 52 -10.59 10.60 10.62
C LEU A 52 -11.81 11.49 10.92
N GLN A 53 -11.58 12.70 11.42
CA GLN A 53 -12.66 13.55 11.93
C GLN A 53 -13.78 13.80 10.90
N VAL A 54 -13.42 14.03 9.62
CA VAL A 54 -14.40 14.26 8.54
C VAL A 54 -15.25 13.02 8.26
N GLN A 55 -14.64 11.83 8.35
CA GLN A 55 -15.37 10.56 8.22
C GLN A 55 -16.32 10.36 9.40
N ASP A 56 -15.87 10.68 10.62
CA ASP A 56 -16.65 10.54 11.85
C ASP A 56 -17.85 11.49 11.91
N GLU A 57 -17.74 12.68 11.30
CA GLU A 57 -18.84 13.64 11.16
C GLU A 57 -19.98 13.10 10.28
N GLY A 58 -19.67 12.27 9.29
CA GLY A 58 -20.65 11.61 8.44
C GLY A 58 -21.40 12.56 7.51
N LEU A 59 -22.70 12.78 7.73
CA LEU A 59 -23.56 13.55 6.81
C LEU A 59 -23.53 15.06 7.07
N ASP A 60 -23.06 15.49 8.23
CA ASP A 60 -23.15 16.88 8.70
C ASP A 60 -21.88 17.71 8.40
N ILE A 61 -21.09 17.30 7.40
CA ILE A 61 -19.78 17.88 7.03
C ILE A 61 -19.85 19.38 6.69
N SER A 62 -20.99 19.89 6.21
CA SER A 62 -21.10 21.20 5.56
C SER A 62 -20.65 22.39 6.43
N TYR A 63 -20.66 22.25 7.76
CA TYR A 63 -20.22 23.27 8.71
C TYR A 63 -19.37 22.68 9.84
N MET A 64 -18.69 21.57 9.57
CA MET A 64 -17.84 20.91 10.54
C MET A 64 -16.61 21.76 10.86
N ASP A 65 -16.35 21.95 12.15
CA ASP A 65 -15.07 22.48 12.62
C ASP A 65 -14.06 21.33 12.77
N TYR A 66 -12.96 21.40 12.02
CA TYR A 66 -11.87 20.43 12.18
C TYR A 66 -11.05 20.78 13.45
N SER A 67 -11.01 19.86 14.41
CA SER A 67 -10.41 20.11 15.73
C SER A 67 -8.90 19.91 15.71
N ASP A 68 -8.15 21.00 15.81
CA ASP A 68 -6.69 20.97 16.00
C ASP A 68 -6.29 20.22 17.28
N ARG A 69 -7.12 20.28 18.32
CA ARG A 69 -6.86 19.57 19.57
C ARG A 69 -6.89 18.06 19.36
N ASN A 70 -7.89 17.57 18.62
CA ASN A 70 -8.02 16.14 18.33
C ASN A 70 -6.87 15.69 17.43
N ALA A 71 -6.56 16.46 16.38
CA ALA A 71 -5.46 16.17 15.47
C ALA A 71 -4.09 16.10 16.19
N ASN A 72 -3.83 17.03 17.11
CA ASN A 72 -2.58 17.04 17.89
C ASN A 72 -2.51 15.96 18.98
N SER A 73 -3.64 15.34 19.34
CA SER A 73 -3.69 14.25 20.32
C SER A 73 -3.61 12.86 19.71
N ALA A 74 -3.85 12.73 18.41
CA ALA A 74 -3.79 11.46 17.69
C ALA A 74 -2.36 10.93 17.63
N ILE A 75 -2.20 9.62 17.79
CA ILE A 75 -0.91 8.96 17.63
C ILE A 75 -0.56 8.92 16.13
N LEU A 76 0.69 9.18 15.78
CA LEU A 76 1.14 9.15 14.39
C LEU A 76 1.15 7.71 13.85
N ALA A 77 0.47 7.50 12.73
CA ALA A 77 0.39 6.24 11.99
C ALA A 77 1.20 6.36 10.69
N LEU A 78 2.45 5.89 10.65
CA LEU A 78 3.40 6.18 9.57
C LEU A 78 3.82 4.90 8.83
N MET A 79 3.93 4.99 7.51
CA MET A 79 4.71 4.04 6.70
C MET A 79 6.20 4.40 6.73
N HIS A 80 7.07 3.40 6.69
CA HIS A 80 8.51 3.63 6.84
C HIS A 80 9.23 3.53 5.50
N ASN A 81 9.10 2.38 4.82
CA ASN A 81 9.92 2.04 3.66
C ASN A 81 9.13 1.36 2.54
N MET A 82 9.68 1.45 1.34
CA MET A 82 9.20 0.84 0.11
C MET A 82 10.42 0.38 -0.69
N GLY A 83 10.34 -0.80 -1.32
CA GLY A 83 11.35 -1.32 -2.24
C GLY A 83 11.13 -0.87 -3.69
N GLU A 84 11.96 -1.35 -4.60
CA GLU A 84 11.73 -1.14 -6.03
C GLU A 84 10.61 -2.05 -6.54
N PHE A 85 9.95 -1.64 -7.63
CA PHE A 85 9.05 -2.53 -8.36
C PHE A 85 9.84 -3.54 -9.17
N GLU A 86 9.48 -4.81 -9.02
CA GLU A 86 10.05 -5.90 -9.80
C GLU A 86 8.97 -6.48 -10.72
N TYR A 87 9.35 -6.84 -11.96
CA TYR A 87 8.44 -7.46 -12.93
C TYR A 87 9.03 -8.77 -13.46
N GLN A 88 8.19 -9.81 -13.53
CA GLN A 88 8.55 -11.10 -14.11
C GLN A 88 7.36 -11.66 -14.91
N GLY A 89 7.45 -11.59 -16.24
CA GLY A 89 6.34 -11.99 -17.12
C GLY A 89 5.12 -11.11 -16.89
N ASN A 90 3.99 -11.73 -16.54
CA ASN A 90 2.73 -11.05 -16.24
C ASN A 90 2.55 -10.79 -14.74
N TRP A 91 3.63 -10.83 -13.96
CA TRP A 91 3.62 -10.50 -12.54
C TRP A 91 4.43 -9.26 -12.23
N ALA A 92 3.96 -8.49 -11.27
CA ALA A 92 4.75 -7.50 -10.56
C ALA A 92 4.75 -7.78 -9.06
N ARG A 93 5.79 -7.32 -8.37
CA ARG A 93 5.81 -7.26 -6.92
C ARG A 93 6.55 -6.04 -6.40
N CYS A 94 6.19 -5.62 -5.20
CA CYS A 94 6.92 -4.58 -4.48
C CYS A 94 6.81 -4.83 -2.97
N TRP A 95 7.91 -4.60 -2.26
CA TRP A 95 8.02 -4.74 -0.81
C TRP A 95 7.72 -3.42 -0.09
N PHE A 96 7.07 -3.51 1.06
CA PHE A 96 6.79 -2.37 1.93
C PHE A 96 6.99 -2.70 3.42
N ASP A 97 7.46 -1.71 4.17
CA ASP A 97 7.28 -1.59 5.62
C ASP A 97 6.23 -0.51 5.87
N LEU A 98 5.00 -0.96 6.15
CA LEU A 98 3.84 -0.11 6.40
C LEU A 98 3.88 0.54 7.79
N GLY A 99 4.85 0.17 8.63
CA GLY A 99 5.06 0.74 9.94
C GLY A 99 3.81 0.66 10.83
N THR A 100 3.37 1.83 11.30
CA THR A 100 2.18 1.97 12.16
C THR A 100 0.95 2.47 11.40
N SER A 101 0.99 2.50 10.06
CA SER A 101 -0.15 2.93 9.25
C SER A 101 -1.38 2.05 9.48
N ASP A 102 -2.57 2.67 9.57
CA ASP A 102 -3.81 1.95 9.84
C ASP A 102 -4.35 1.21 8.61
N ALA A 103 -5.22 0.22 8.84
CA ALA A 103 -5.79 -0.65 7.81
C ALA A 103 -6.54 0.09 6.68
N ILE A 104 -7.02 1.32 6.93
CA ILE A 104 -7.62 2.18 5.90
C ILE A 104 -6.68 2.41 4.71
N ALA A 105 -5.37 2.38 4.93
CA ALA A 105 -4.38 2.45 3.86
C ALA A 105 -4.58 1.33 2.83
N LEU A 106 -4.86 0.10 3.27
CA LEU A 106 -5.06 -1.05 2.40
C LEU A 106 -6.36 -0.92 1.61
N ASP A 107 -7.45 -0.48 2.25
CA ASP A 107 -8.72 -0.25 1.56
C ASP A 107 -8.61 0.81 0.47
N VAL A 108 -7.93 1.92 0.76
CA VAL A 108 -7.67 2.99 -0.21
C VAL A 108 -6.88 2.46 -1.41
N LEU A 109 -5.80 1.71 -1.17
CA LEU A 109 -4.99 1.12 -2.22
C LEU A 109 -5.78 0.12 -3.07
N ILE A 110 -6.52 -0.79 -2.44
CA ILE A 110 -7.35 -1.78 -3.15
C ILE A 110 -8.37 -1.09 -4.04
N ASN A 111 -9.04 -0.05 -3.55
CA ASN A 111 -10.01 0.70 -4.34
C ASN A 111 -9.35 1.44 -5.53
N ALA A 112 -8.20 2.06 -5.32
CA ALA A 112 -7.43 2.69 -6.39
C ALA A 112 -7.00 1.68 -7.46
N LEU A 113 -6.49 0.51 -7.05
CA LEU A 113 -6.10 -0.57 -7.96
C LEU A 113 -7.29 -1.18 -8.70
N ARG A 114 -8.47 -1.27 -8.08
CA ARG A 114 -9.70 -1.69 -8.78
C ARG A 114 -10.04 -0.73 -9.92
N GLN A 115 -9.99 0.57 -9.69
CA GLN A 115 -10.28 1.55 -10.74
C GLN A 115 -9.19 1.56 -11.82
N LEU A 116 -7.91 1.50 -11.42
CA LEU A 116 -6.79 1.36 -12.35
C LEU A 116 -6.96 0.13 -13.25
N SER A 117 -7.41 -0.98 -12.66
CA SER A 117 -7.66 -2.26 -13.32
C SER A 117 -8.72 -2.17 -14.42
N LEU A 118 -9.74 -1.33 -14.21
CA LEU A 118 -10.83 -1.14 -15.16
C LEU A 118 -10.45 -0.24 -16.34
N ASP A 119 -9.67 0.80 -16.07
CA ASP A 119 -9.49 1.90 -17.03
C ASP A 119 -8.14 1.87 -17.77
N PHE A 120 -7.10 1.28 -17.18
CA PHE A 120 -5.73 1.44 -17.67
C PHE A 120 -4.97 0.13 -17.92
N VAL A 121 -5.03 -0.82 -17.00
CA VAL A 121 -4.26 -2.09 -17.10
C VAL A 121 -4.97 -3.21 -16.36
N SER A 122 -5.32 -4.32 -17.03
CA SER A 122 -6.08 -5.39 -16.38
C SER A 122 -5.25 -6.11 -15.30
N ILE A 123 -5.66 -5.93 -14.05
CA ILE A 123 -5.12 -6.60 -12.86
C ILE A 123 -6.18 -7.58 -12.32
N PRO A 124 -6.23 -8.83 -12.83
CA PRO A 124 -7.17 -9.84 -12.37
C PRO A 124 -6.96 -10.24 -10.91
N ARG A 125 -5.74 -10.20 -10.37
CA ARG A 125 -5.44 -10.66 -9.01
C ARG A 125 -4.41 -9.78 -8.29
N LEU A 126 -4.72 -9.50 -7.02
CA LEU A 126 -3.85 -8.83 -6.06
C LEU A 126 -3.64 -9.77 -4.85
N ILE A 127 -2.40 -10.04 -4.48
CA ILE A 127 -2.04 -10.79 -3.28
C ILE A 127 -1.24 -9.88 -2.35
N ILE A 128 -1.62 -9.84 -1.08
CA ILE A 128 -0.98 -9.02 -0.05
C ILE A 128 -0.36 -9.96 0.99
N GLY A 129 0.98 -10.02 0.97
CA GLY A 129 1.82 -10.85 1.82
C GLY A 129 2.19 -12.22 1.23
N GLY A 130 3.04 -12.93 1.98
CA GLY A 130 3.59 -14.23 1.65
C GLY A 130 4.45 -14.23 0.38
N GLU A 131 4.70 -15.42 -0.14
CA GLU A 131 5.66 -15.67 -1.23
C GLU A 131 5.06 -16.55 -2.33
N ASN A 132 5.35 -16.25 -3.59
CA ASN A 132 4.98 -17.12 -4.71
C ASN A 132 6.03 -18.21 -4.89
N GLU A 133 5.63 -19.49 -4.86
CA GLU A 133 6.55 -20.64 -4.98
C GLU A 133 7.41 -20.56 -6.26
N ASP A 134 6.82 -20.08 -7.36
CA ASP A 134 7.49 -19.95 -8.66
C ASP A 134 8.36 -18.69 -8.80
N TRP A 135 8.21 -17.72 -7.88
CA TRP A 135 8.97 -16.48 -7.86
C TRP A 135 9.32 -16.09 -6.42
N PRO A 136 10.37 -16.70 -5.84
CA PRO A 136 10.70 -16.51 -4.44
C PRO A 136 11.18 -15.08 -4.14
N ILE A 137 10.96 -14.62 -2.92
CA ILE A 137 11.45 -13.31 -2.46
C ILE A 137 12.97 -13.37 -2.24
N PRO A 138 13.69 -12.25 -2.43
CA PRO A 138 15.12 -12.21 -2.11
C PRO A 138 15.34 -12.57 -0.63
N GLY A 139 16.35 -13.39 -0.36
CA GLY A 139 16.67 -13.86 1.00
C GLY A 139 16.72 -12.70 2.01
N SER A 140 16.07 -12.91 3.14
CA SER A 140 15.56 -11.89 4.07
C SER A 140 16.43 -10.64 4.25
N HIS A 141 15.75 -9.48 4.33
CA HIS A 141 16.29 -8.17 4.76
C HIS A 141 16.80 -8.15 6.22
N THR A 142 17.22 -9.29 6.79
CA THR A 142 17.73 -9.39 8.17
C THR A 142 19.21 -9.02 8.30
N ALA A 143 19.91 -8.67 7.22
CA ALA A 143 21.37 -8.50 7.21
C ALA A 143 21.89 -7.03 7.20
N GLN A 144 21.03 -6.01 7.23
CA GLN A 144 21.50 -4.60 7.18
C GLN A 144 21.33 -3.80 8.48
N PHE A 145 20.66 -4.34 9.49
CA PHE A 145 20.52 -3.69 10.81
C PHE A 145 21.56 -4.14 11.85
N ALA A 146 22.51 -5.00 11.48
CA ALA A 146 23.49 -5.56 12.41
C ALA A 146 24.79 -4.75 12.58
N ASP A 147 25.03 -3.71 11.76
CA ASP A 147 26.29 -2.96 11.76
C ASP A 147 26.18 -1.54 12.36
N TYR A 148 25.29 -1.36 13.35
CA TYR A 148 25.29 -0.18 14.22
C TYR A 148 25.15 -0.59 15.69
N ASN A 149 26.22 -1.15 16.26
CA ASN A 149 26.51 -1.14 17.70
C ASN A 149 28.01 -1.01 17.93
#